data_AF-A0A2E8BBW1-F1
#
_entry.id   AF-A0A2E8BBW1-F1
#
_cell.length_a   1.000
_cell.length_b   1.000
_cell.length_c   1.000
_cell.angle_alpha   90.00
_cell.angle_beta   90.00
_cell.angle_gamma   90.00
#
_symmetry.space_group_name_H-M   'P 1'
#
loop_
_entity.id
_entity.type
_entity.pdbx_description
1 polymer ?
#
loop_
_entity_poly.entity_id
_entity_poly.type
_entity_poly.pdbx_seq_one_letter_code
_entity_poly.pdbx_strand_id
1 'polypeptide(L)'
;MNEGAGLQPIARWRVIASLTLVAQAVILLALKSALEEGSWFVGSVSATVEEGPLQLEGVSVNLSIDMHNEQDDVSIEFFGPLRLSNWQTERDNRAALSEQEAEEHDENLNKTLDAPSPDTIKSTTFILINVGIGVSVLLIVVLCIDLRKQASQSWVTICRRFASFGAFANILAILLLILLALPGSWLASVAGEPQDFSNSRENEAFLAHAEFNTETSLGVDGYLLEFEVSGYDIGMVRPANRSTVEAEPPVPGTPDADSYILLSGEMRTDTPPHVSEMVYYWFVLWILIPFSLLIQQRTAVDVRLAPLRKTE
;
A
#
# COMPACT_ATOMS: atom_id res chain seq x y z
N MET A 1 3.12 -37.16 48.69
CA MET A 1 3.58 -35.79 48.39
C MET A 1 4.33 -35.82 47.07
N ASN A 2 3.72 -35.32 46.00
CA ASN A 2 4.32 -35.25 44.67
C ASN A 2 4.55 -33.76 44.34
N GLU A 3 5.58 -33.17 44.93
CA GLU A 3 5.88 -31.73 44.80
C GLU A 3 6.41 -31.34 43.40
N GLY A 4 6.68 -32.30 42.52
CA GLY A 4 7.22 -32.06 41.18
C GLY A 4 6.22 -31.64 40.10
N ALA A 5 4.91 -31.85 40.31
CA ALA A 5 3.91 -31.64 39.26
C ALA A 5 3.45 -30.16 39.11
N GLY A 6 3.78 -29.29 40.06
CA GLY A 6 3.36 -27.89 40.07
C GLY A 6 4.15 -26.96 39.14
N LEU A 7 5.40 -27.30 38.83
CA LEU A 7 6.37 -26.42 38.13
C LEU A 7 6.42 -26.62 36.61
N GLN A 8 5.97 -27.77 36.10
CA GLN A 8 6.10 -28.10 34.67
C GLN A 8 5.29 -27.24 33.70
N PRO A 9 4.02 -26.85 33.98
CA PRO A 9 3.26 -26.01 33.07
C PRO A 9 3.94 -24.64 32.91
N ILE A 10 4.30 -24.00 34.03
CA ILE A 10 4.88 -22.65 34.07
C ILE A 10 6.22 -22.61 33.32
N ALA A 11 7.04 -23.66 33.44
CA ALA A 11 8.29 -23.77 32.69
C ALA A 11 8.06 -23.88 31.17
N ARG A 12 7.10 -24.71 30.71
CA ARG A 12 6.76 -24.85 29.29
C ARG A 12 6.29 -23.54 28.67
N TRP A 13 5.49 -22.77 29.39
CA TRP A 13 5.00 -21.46 28.97
C TRP A 13 6.10 -20.44 28.72
N ARG A 14 7.09 -20.40 29.60
CA ARG A 14 8.24 -19.50 29.46
C ARG A 14 9.10 -19.90 28.26
N VAL A 15 9.27 -21.20 28.00
CA VAL A 15 10.00 -21.70 26.83
C VAL A 15 9.30 -21.33 25.53
N ILE A 16 7.98 -21.54 25.43
CA ILE A 16 7.22 -21.19 24.22
C ILE A 16 7.29 -19.67 23.97
N ALA A 17 7.11 -18.84 24.99
CA ALA A 17 7.24 -17.39 24.87
C ALA A 17 8.66 -16.96 24.43
N SER A 18 9.70 -17.67 24.88
CA SER A 18 11.08 -17.43 24.44
C SER A 18 11.23 -17.71 22.95
N LEU A 19 10.72 -18.86 22.50
CA LEU A 19 10.80 -19.29 21.11
C LEU A 19 10.02 -18.35 20.19
N THR A 20 8.86 -17.85 20.62
CA THR A 20 8.08 -16.85 19.88
C THR A 20 8.86 -15.55 19.69
N LEU A 21 9.55 -15.05 20.71
CA LEU A 21 10.35 -13.82 20.61
C LEU A 21 11.61 -14.00 19.74
N VAL A 22 12.25 -15.17 19.82
CA VAL A 22 13.38 -15.51 18.94
C VAL A 22 12.90 -15.60 17.49
N ALA A 23 11.79 -16.29 17.25
CA ALA A 23 11.19 -16.38 15.92
C ALA A 23 10.84 -14.99 15.37
N GLN A 24 10.24 -14.12 16.19
CA GLN A 24 9.95 -12.73 15.82
C GLN A 24 11.21 -11.95 15.42
N ALA A 25 12.29 -12.04 16.20
CA ALA A 25 13.53 -11.34 15.87
C ALA A 25 14.13 -11.85 14.54
N VAL A 26 14.11 -13.17 14.33
CA VAL A 26 14.59 -13.79 13.08
C VAL A 26 13.74 -13.36 11.89
N ILE A 27 12.42 -13.35 12.05
CA ILE A 27 11.48 -12.93 11.00
C ILE A 27 11.66 -11.45 10.66
N LEU A 28 11.85 -10.57 11.64
CA LEU A 28 12.14 -9.15 11.39
C LEU A 28 13.49 -8.93 10.70
N LEU A 29 14.51 -9.71 11.05
CA LEU A 29 15.80 -9.69 10.35
C LEU A 29 15.68 -10.19 8.91
N ALA A 30 14.90 -11.25 8.68
CA ALA A 30 14.64 -11.78 7.35
C ALA A 30 13.86 -10.79 6.49
N LEU A 31 12.81 -10.17 7.06
CA LEU A 31 12.06 -9.10 6.40
C LEU A 31 12.98 -7.94 6.06
N LYS A 32 13.81 -7.47 7.01
CA LYS A 32 14.78 -6.39 6.76
C LYS A 32 15.70 -6.72 5.58
N SER A 33 16.28 -7.92 5.57
CA SER A 33 17.17 -8.36 4.50
C SER A 33 16.45 -8.43 3.14
N ALA A 34 15.23 -8.97 3.12
CA ALA A 34 14.43 -9.08 1.89
C ALA A 34 14.04 -7.69 1.34
N LEU A 35 13.72 -6.75 2.24
CA LEU A 35 13.43 -5.37 1.90
C LEU A 35 14.69 -4.59 1.48
N GLU A 36 15.88 -4.98 1.93
CA GLU A 36 17.14 -4.36 1.47
C GLU A 36 17.55 -4.86 0.08
N GLU A 37 17.22 -6.10 -0.26
CA GLU A 37 17.64 -6.76 -1.51
C GLU A 37 16.56 -6.81 -2.60
N GLY A 38 15.30 -6.53 -2.26
CA GLY A 38 14.17 -6.70 -3.17
C GLY A 38 13.14 -5.57 -3.11
N SER A 39 12.23 -5.59 -4.07
CA SER A 39 11.11 -4.64 -4.17
C SER A 39 10.19 -4.74 -2.97
N TRP A 40 9.74 -3.61 -2.43
CA TRP A 40 8.77 -3.57 -1.32
C TRP A 40 7.33 -3.74 -1.82
N PHE A 41 7.11 -3.38 -3.08
CA PHE A 41 5.83 -3.27 -3.76
C PHE A 41 6.13 -3.10 -5.27
N VAL A 42 5.30 -3.64 -6.17
CA VAL A 42 5.39 -3.45 -7.63
C VAL A 42 4.13 -2.79 -8.17
N GLY A 43 4.27 -1.57 -8.71
CA GLY A 43 3.16 -0.84 -9.35
C GLY A 43 3.05 -1.16 -10.84
N SER A 44 1.88 -0.92 -11.42
CA SER A 44 1.66 -0.92 -12.87
C SER A 44 0.49 0.00 -13.21
N VAL A 45 0.56 0.71 -14.34
CA VAL A 45 -0.51 1.59 -14.83
C VAL A 45 -0.77 1.28 -16.29
N SER A 46 -1.99 0.91 -16.64
CA SER A 46 -2.40 0.76 -18.04
C SER A 46 -3.58 1.67 -18.30
N ALA A 47 -3.63 2.27 -19.50
CA ALA A 47 -4.75 3.08 -19.92
C ALA A 47 -5.06 2.80 -21.39
N THR A 48 -6.32 2.75 -21.77
CA THR A 48 -6.74 2.53 -23.15
C THR A 48 -7.83 3.52 -23.54
N VAL A 49 -7.85 3.92 -24.80
CA VAL A 49 -8.91 4.78 -25.31
C VAL A 49 -10.00 3.89 -25.87
N GLU A 50 -11.13 3.82 -25.18
CA GLU A 50 -12.29 3.00 -25.53
C GLU A 50 -13.12 3.65 -26.64
N GLU A 51 -13.32 4.97 -26.55
CA GLU A 51 -14.06 5.76 -27.53
C GLU A 51 -13.33 7.06 -27.88
N GLY A 52 -13.48 7.49 -29.13
CA GLY A 52 -12.96 8.77 -29.62
C GLY A 52 -12.13 8.67 -30.90
N PRO A 53 -11.57 9.81 -31.36
CA PRO A 53 -10.78 9.88 -32.60
C PRO A 53 -9.46 9.09 -32.49
N LEU A 54 -8.98 8.96 -31.26
CA LEU A 54 -7.91 8.08 -30.84
C LEU A 54 -8.48 6.67 -30.62
N GLN A 55 -8.86 5.92 -31.65
CA GLN A 55 -9.03 4.46 -31.50
C GLN A 55 -7.65 3.83 -31.30
N LEU A 56 -6.97 4.12 -30.21
CA LEU A 56 -5.67 3.55 -29.87
C LEU A 56 -5.92 2.16 -29.30
N GLU A 57 -5.18 1.15 -29.78
CA GLU A 57 -5.15 -0.17 -29.14
C GLU A 57 -4.36 -0.10 -27.82
N GLY A 58 -4.73 0.79 -26.91
CA GLY A 58 -4.12 0.96 -25.59
C GLY A 58 -2.79 1.72 -25.53
N VAL A 59 -2.51 2.30 -24.37
CA VAL A 59 -1.20 2.79 -23.93
C VAL A 59 -0.93 2.08 -22.60
N SER A 60 -0.05 1.07 -22.60
CA SER A 60 0.33 0.42 -21.34
C SER A 60 1.63 1.04 -20.82
N VAL A 61 1.57 1.69 -19.67
CA VAL A 61 2.76 2.18 -18.99
C VAL A 61 3.14 1.17 -17.91
N ASN A 62 3.94 0.17 -18.30
CA ASN A 62 4.50 -0.77 -17.34
C ASN A 62 5.58 -0.06 -16.51
N LEU A 63 5.13 0.60 -15.44
CA LEU A 63 5.98 1.35 -14.53
C LEU A 63 6.39 0.44 -13.37
N SER A 64 7.51 -0.27 -13.51
CA SER A 64 8.06 -1.08 -12.43
C SER A 64 8.84 -0.19 -11.48
N ILE A 65 8.19 0.27 -10.40
CA ILE A 65 8.92 0.91 -9.30
C ILE A 65 9.68 -0.16 -8.54
N ASP A 66 10.94 -0.36 -8.92
CA ASP A 66 11.91 -1.08 -8.11
C ASP A 66 12.70 -0.07 -7.28
N MET A 67 12.44 -0.03 -5.97
CA MET A 67 13.06 0.94 -5.08
C MET A 67 14.55 0.68 -4.77
N HIS A 68 15.18 -0.33 -5.37
CA HIS A 68 16.61 -0.58 -5.14
C HIS A 68 17.53 0.35 -5.94
N ASN A 69 17.06 0.90 -7.06
CA ASN A 69 17.75 1.94 -7.80
C ASN A 69 17.03 3.29 -7.59
N GLU A 70 17.80 4.37 -7.47
CA GLU A 70 17.30 5.75 -7.45
C GLU A 70 16.57 6.17 -8.74
N GLN A 71 16.38 5.24 -9.68
CA GLN A 71 15.64 5.40 -10.92
C GLN A 71 14.55 4.33 -10.96
N ASP A 72 13.31 4.76 -10.87
CA ASP A 72 12.14 3.93 -11.18
C ASP A 72 12.28 3.45 -12.63
N ASP A 73 12.23 2.14 -12.88
CA ASP A 73 12.26 1.59 -14.24
C ASP A 73 10.86 1.83 -14.86
N VAL A 74 10.68 3.04 -15.36
CA VAL A 74 9.49 3.47 -16.08
C VAL A 74 9.56 2.96 -17.52
N SER A 75 8.87 1.86 -17.83
CA SER A 75 8.70 1.42 -19.21
C SER A 75 7.35 1.88 -19.75
N ILE A 76 7.38 2.79 -20.72
CA ILE A 76 6.19 3.30 -21.39
C ILE A 76 6.05 2.56 -22.72
N GLU A 77 5.08 1.67 -22.84
CA GLU A 77 4.74 1.00 -24.10
C GLU A 77 3.52 1.66 -24.73
N PHE A 78 3.76 2.36 -25.84
CA PHE A 78 2.69 2.93 -26.65
C PHE A 78 2.27 1.92 -27.72
N PHE A 79 0.99 1.57 -27.76
CA PHE A 79 0.42 0.89 -28.92
C PHE A 79 -0.29 1.92 -29.81
N GLY A 80 -0.15 1.76 -31.13
CA GLY A 80 -0.72 2.68 -32.12
C GLY A 80 -0.04 4.07 -32.26
N PRO A 81 1.29 4.19 -32.27
CA PRO A 81 2.01 5.48 -32.33
C PRO A 81 1.64 6.36 -33.54
N LEU A 82 1.22 5.75 -34.66
CA LEU A 82 0.76 6.47 -35.85
C LEU A 82 -0.56 7.22 -35.61
N ARG A 83 -1.48 6.63 -34.82
CA ARG A 83 -2.77 7.27 -34.50
C ARG A 83 -2.59 8.39 -33.50
N LEU A 84 -1.71 8.20 -32.51
CA LEU A 84 -1.32 9.23 -31.56
C LEU A 84 -0.68 10.44 -32.27
N SER A 85 0.25 10.20 -33.19
CA SER A 85 0.88 11.26 -33.98
C SER A 85 -0.10 12.03 -34.86
N ASN A 86 -1.07 11.35 -35.48
CA ASN A 86 -2.11 12.01 -36.27
C ASN A 86 -3.00 12.90 -35.41
N TRP A 87 -3.47 12.41 -34.26
CA TRP A 87 -4.27 13.21 -33.34
C TRP A 87 -3.52 14.42 -32.79
N GLN A 88 -2.24 14.26 -32.40
CA GLN A 88 -1.41 15.40 -31.99
C GLN A 88 -1.24 16.46 -33.08
N THR A 89 -1.26 16.05 -34.36
CA THR A 89 -1.13 16.96 -35.50
C THR A 89 -2.46 17.67 -35.83
N GLU A 90 -3.59 17.02 -35.55
CA GLU A 90 -4.93 17.56 -35.81
C GLU A 90 -5.45 18.43 -34.66
N ARG A 91 -4.92 18.23 -33.45
CA ARG A 91 -5.15 19.07 -32.28
C ARG A 91 -4.54 20.46 -32.48
N ASP A 92 -5.33 21.50 -32.20
CA ASP A 92 -4.86 22.89 -32.27
C ASP A 92 -3.84 23.20 -31.15
N ASN A 93 -2.82 24.03 -31.45
CA ASN A 93 -1.58 24.26 -30.67
C ASN A 93 -1.75 24.91 -29.27
N ARG A 94 -2.97 24.98 -28.72
CA ARG A 94 -3.17 25.21 -27.27
C ARG A 94 -2.74 24.01 -26.41
N ALA A 95 -2.20 22.98 -27.06
CA ALA A 95 -1.92 21.65 -26.56
C ALA A 95 -0.43 21.30 -26.43
N ALA A 96 0.45 22.18 -26.89
CA ALA A 96 1.88 21.96 -26.81
C ALA A 96 2.40 22.64 -25.54
N LEU A 97 2.73 21.84 -24.54
CA LEU A 97 3.43 22.28 -23.33
C LEU A 97 4.64 23.09 -23.76
N SER A 98 4.71 24.36 -23.33
CA SER A 98 6.00 25.03 -23.35
C SER A 98 6.94 24.32 -22.38
N GLU A 99 8.26 24.29 -22.68
CA GLU A 99 9.25 23.65 -21.78
C GLU A 99 9.14 24.17 -20.33
N GLN A 100 8.65 25.39 -20.15
CA GLN A 100 8.50 26.06 -18.87
C GLN A 100 7.22 25.65 -18.11
N GLU A 101 6.12 25.36 -18.82
CA GLU A 101 4.86 24.85 -18.23
C GLU A 101 4.96 23.36 -17.89
N ALA A 102 5.75 22.58 -18.63
CA ALA A 102 6.08 21.19 -18.28
C ALA A 102 6.85 21.12 -16.94
N GLU A 103 7.81 22.02 -16.73
CA GLU A 103 8.56 22.12 -15.46
C GLU A 103 7.68 22.61 -14.30
N GLU A 104 6.74 23.54 -14.52
CA GLU A 104 5.80 24.02 -13.49
C GLU A 104 4.74 22.96 -13.10
N HIS A 105 4.30 22.12 -14.05
CA HIS A 105 3.36 21.03 -13.77
C HIS A 105 3.99 19.94 -12.89
N ASP A 106 5.27 19.61 -13.14
CA ASP A 106 6.07 18.71 -12.28
C ASP A 106 6.22 19.25 -10.84
N GLU A 107 6.38 20.57 -10.66
CA GLU A 107 6.45 21.18 -9.34
C GLU A 107 5.10 21.22 -8.59
N ASN A 108 3.98 21.27 -9.31
CA ASN A 108 2.64 21.41 -8.72
C ASN A 108 1.99 20.06 -8.33
N LEU A 109 2.33 18.97 -9.02
CA LEU A 109 2.00 17.59 -8.61
C LEU A 109 2.51 17.26 -7.20
N ASN A 110 3.59 17.91 -6.76
CA ASN A 110 4.16 17.72 -5.42
C ASN A 110 3.35 18.42 -4.31
N LYS A 111 2.31 19.21 -4.63
CA LYS A 111 1.51 19.97 -3.65
C LYS A 111 0.09 19.46 -3.44
N THR A 112 -0.40 18.56 -4.28
CA THR A 112 -1.85 18.32 -4.37
C THR A 112 -2.38 17.22 -3.45
N LEU A 113 -1.52 16.43 -2.81
CA LEU A 113 -1.92 15.52 -1.74
C LEU A 113 -0.97 15.71 -0.55
N ASP A 114 -1.50 16.11 0.60
CA ASP A 114 -0.82 16.18 1.92
C ASP A 114 -0.43 14.77 2.44
N ALA A 115 -0.13 13.85 1.52
CA ALA A 115 0.28 12.49 1.76
C ALA A 115 1.81 12.45 1.92
N PRO A 116 2.35 11.70 2.90
CA PRO A 116 3.78 11.54 3.04
C PRO A 116 4.36 10.89 1.78
N SER A 117 5.49 11.43 1.29
CA SER A 117 6.17 10.87 0.13
C SER A 117 6.56 9.40 0.36
N PRO A 118 6.59 8.57 -0.69
CA PRO A 118 7.02 7.18 -0.58
C PRO A 118 8.34 7.03 0.19
N ASP A 119 9.32 7.89 -0.07
CA ASP A 119 10.63 7.85 0.60
C ASP A 119 10.56 8.12 2.11
N THR A 120 9.68 9.02 2.53
CA THR A 120 9.44 9.29 3.95
C THR A 120 8.88 8.04 4.64
N ILE A 121 7.97 7.34 3.98
CA ILE A 121 7.36 6.11 4.50
C ILE A 121 8.39 4.98 4.55
N LYS A 122 9.21 4.81 3.51
CA LYS A 122 10.31 3.81 3.49
C LYS A 122 11.26 4.01 4.65
N SER A 123 11.77 5.23 4.80
CA SER A 123 12.69 5.61 5.89
C SER A 123 12.07 5.37 7.26
N THR A 124 10.82 5.79 7.46
CA THR A 124 10.07 5.55 8.69
C THR A 124 9.92 4.05 8.97
N THR A 125 9.60 3.25 7.96
CA THR A 125 9.44 1.80 8.08
C THR A 125 10.75 1.13 8.47
N PHE A 126 11.87 1.50 7.84
CA PHE A 126 13.20 0.99 8.21
C PHE A 126 13.57 1.33 9.66
N ILE A 127 13.28 2.55 10.11
CA ILE A 127 13.49 2.95 11.51
C ILE A 127 12.66 2.05 12.43
N LEU A 128 11.37 1.84 12.12
CA LEU A 128 10.49 1.00 12.91
C LEU A 128 10.94 -0.47 12.96
N ILE A 129 11.45 -1.02 11.85
CA ILE A 129 12.02 -2.38 11.79
C ILE A 129 13.21 -2.50 12.75
N ASN A 130 14.15 -1.55 12.70
CA ASN A 130 15.32 -1.55 13.58
C ASN A 130 14.91 -1.42 15.07
N VAL A 131 13.93 -0.56 15.36
CA VAL A 131 13.35 -0.44 16.71
C VAL A 131 12.70 -1.76 17.14
N GLY A 132 11.94 -2.42 16.26
CA GLY A 132 11.30 -3.71 16.51
C GLY A 132 12.31 -4.81 16.81
N ILE A 133 13.42 -4.87 16.08
CA ILE A 133 14.54 -5.79 16.34
C ILE A 133 15.12 -5.50 17.73
N GLY A 134 15.41 -4.24 18.05
CA GLY A 134 15.94 -3.83 19.35
C GLY A 134 15.04 -4.21 20.53
N VAL A 135 13.72 -3.96 20.40
CA VAL A 135 12.72 -4.35 21.40
C VAL A 135 12.64 -5.87 21.55
N SER A 136 12.73 -6.62 20.45
CA SER A 136 12.73 -8.09 20.48
C SER A 136 13.93 -8.65 21.24
N VAL A 137 15.13 -8.12 20.98
CA VAL A 137 16.36 -8.49 21.70
C VAL A 137 16.25 -8.14 23.19
N LEU A 138 15.74 -6.96 23.53
CA LEU A 138 15.52 -6.55 24.92
C LEU A 138 14.56 -7.51 25.65
N LEU A 139 13.45 -7.89 25.00
CA LEU A 139 12.49 -8.85 25.53
C LEU A 139 13.11 -10.23 25.78
N ILE A 140 13.96 -10.71 24.87
CA ILE A 140 14.73 -11.96 25.05
C ILE A 140 15.63 -11.87 26.29
N VAL A 141 16.38 -10.77 26.45
CA VAL A 141 17.26 -10.56 27.62
C VAL A 141 16.47 -10.57 28.92
N VAL A 142 15.36 -9.82 28.99
CA VAL A 142 14.49 -9.77 30.17
C VAL A 142 13.93 -11.14 30.51
N LEU A 143 13.54 -11.92 29.50
CA LEU A 143 13.01 -13.27 29.70
C LEU A 143 14.10 -14.24 30.20
N CYS A 144 15.33 -14.16 29.67
CA CYS A 144 16.47 -14.93 30.18
C CYS A 144 16.75 -14.65 31.66
N ILE A 145 16.61 -13.39 32.10
CA ILE A 145 16.75 -13.01 33.51
C ILE A 145 15.61 -13.61 34.36
N ASP A 146 14.37 -13.57 33.87
CA ASP A 146 13.19 -14.14 34.55
C ASP A 146 13.28 -15.68 34.68
N LEU A 147 13.81 -16.36 33.66
CA LEU A 147 14.09 -17.80 33.70
C LEU A 147 15.10 -18.17 34.79
N ARG A 148 16.16 -17.35 34.97
CA ARG A 148 17.20 -17.60 35.99
C ARG A 148 16.70 -17.34 37.41
N LYS A 149 15.89 -16.30 37.62
CA LYS A 149 15.53 -15.88 38.98
C LYS A 149 14.35 -16.64 39.60
N GLN A 150 13.56 -17.39 38.81
CA GLN A 150 12.36 -18.18 39.18
C GLN A 150 11.24 -17.46 39.98
N ALA A 151 11.56 -16.45 40.79
CA ALA A 151 10.67 -15.53 41.46
C ALA A 151 10.35 -14.36 40.51
N SER A 152 9.25 -14.51 39.76
CA SER A 152 8.70 -13.44 38.95
C SER A 152 8.14 -12.36 39.88
N GLN A 153 8.89 -11.27 40.08
CA GLN A 153 8.36 -10.07 40.72
C GLN A 153 7.25 -9.48 39.84
N SER A 154 6.14 -9.06 40.47
CA SER A 154 4.95 -8.53 39.78
C SER A 154 5.29 -7.43 38.76
N TRP A 155 6.27 -6.58 39.08
CA TRP A 155 6.70 -5.46 38.23
C TRP A 155 7.36 -5.90 36.91
N VAL A 156 8.21 -6.93 36.95
CA VAL A 156 8.87 -7.49 35.74
C VAL A 156 7.83 -8.06 34.77
N THR A 157 6.79 -8.71 35.31
CA THR A 157 5.69 -9.25 34.51
C THR A 157 4.88 -8.16 33.84
N ILE A 158 4.65 -7.04 34.52
CA ILE A 158 3.94 -5.87 33.96
C ILE A 158 4.77 -5.26 32.83
N CYS A 159 6.06 -4.95 33.06
CA CYS A 159 6.94 -4.39 32.04
C CYS A 159 7.03 -5.30 30.80
N ARG A 160 7.12 -6.62 30.99
CA ARG A 160 7.13 -7.58 29.88
C ARG A 160 5.85 -7.52 29.04
N ARG A 161 4.68 -7.40 29.68
CA ARG A 161 3.39 -7.31 28.96
C ARG A 161 3.32 -6.04 28.11
N PHE A 162 3.71 -4.90 28.67
CA PHE A 162 3.77 -3.64 27.92
C PHE A 162 4.75 -3.71 26.76
N ALA A 163 5.96 -4.23 26.97
CA ALA A 163 6.94 -4.38 25.91
C ALA A 163 6.48 -5.39 24.81
N SER A 164 5.76 -6.46 25.18
CA SER A 164 5.16 -7.39 24.22
C SER A 164 4.05 -6.73 23.40
N PHE A 165 3.20 -5.92 24.03
CA PHE A 165 2.19 -5.14 23.31
C PHE A 165 2.83 -4.10 22.38
N GLY A 166 3.89 -3.43 22.83
CA GLY A 166 4.66 -2.51 21.99
C GLY A 166 5.28 -3.22 20.78
N ALA A 167 5.81 -4.43 20.95
CA ALA A 167 6.33 -5.25 19.86
C ALA A 167 5.23 -5.65 18.86
N PHE A 168 4.06 -6.07 19.36
CA PHE A 168 2.89 -6.35 18.50
C PHE A 168 2.47 -5.13 17.68
N ALA A 169 2.31 -3.98 18.34
CA ALA A 169 1.90 -2.72 17.72
C ALA A 169 2.94 -2.21 16.72
N ASN A 170 4.23 -2.37 17.01
CA ASN A 170 5.31 -2.00 16.10
C ASN A 170 5.27 -2.81 14.79
N ILE A 171 5.11 -4.14 14.87
CA ILE A 171 5.02 -4.97 13.65
C ILE A 171 3.74 -4.67 12.88
N LEU A 172 2.61 -4.48 13.58
CA LEU A 172 1.37 -4.06 12.94
C LEU A 172 1.54 -2.72 12.20
N ALA A 173 2.23 -1.75 12.82
CA ALA A 173 2.53 -0.47 12.18
C ALA A 173 3.42 -0.66 10.94
N ILE A 174 4.47 -1.49 11.00
CA ILE A 174 5.30 -1.83 9.84
C ILE A 174 4.45 -2.42 8.71
N LEU A 175 3.58 -3.37 9.02
CA LEU A 175 2.70 -3.99 8.02
C LEU A 175 1.72 -2.97 7.42
N LEU A 176 1.14 -2.07 8.22
CA LEU A 176 0.25 -1.03 7.70
C LEU A 176 1.00 0.01 6.84
N LEU A 177 2.24 0.32 7.18
CA LEU A 177 3.06 1.21 6.36
C LEU A 177 3.36 0.57 5.00
N ILE A 178 3.72 -0.72 4.97
CA ILE A 178 4.06 -1.42 3.72
C ILE A 178 2.80 -1.72 2.89
N LEU A 179 1.74 -2.23 3.51
CA LEU A 179 0.57 -2.74 2.79
C LEU A 179 -0.48 -1.69 2.48
N LEU A 180 -0.43 -0.49 3.05
CA LEU A 180 -1.46 0.54 2.85
C LEU A 180 -0.82 1.90 2.59
N ALA A 181 0.08 2.36 3.48
CA ALA A 181 0.63 3.71 3.36
C ALA A 181 1.52 3.86 2.12
N LEU A 182 2.38 2.88 1.82
CA LEU A 182 3.25 2.91 0.64
C LEU A 182 2.43 2.88 -0.67
N PRO A 183 1.57 1.87 -0.93
CA PRO A 183 0.72 1.87 -2.12
C PRO A 183 -0.13 3.15 -2.24
N GLY A 184 -0.69 3.62 -1.12
CA GLY A 184 -1.48 4.85 -1.09
C GLY A 184 -0.67 6.10 -1.43
N SER A 185 0.56 6.24 -0.91
CA SER A 185 1.45 7.36 -1.27
C SER A 185 1.88 7.33 -2.72
N TRP A 186 2.06 6.13 -3.29
CA TRP A 186 2.40 5.97 -4.68
C TRP A 186 1.22 6.32 -5.58
N LEU A 187 0.04 5.77 -5.30
CA LEU A 187 -1.19 6.12 -6.02
C LEU A 187 -1.45 7.63 -5.95
N ALA A 188 -1.22 8.26 -4.80
CA ALA A 188 -1.30 9.72 -4.66
C ALA A 188 -0.29 10.47 -5.54
N SER A 189 0.93 9.95 -5.70
CA SER A 189 1.94 10.58 -6.56
C SER A 189 1.68 10.42 -8.05
N VAL A 190 0.93 9.38 -8.45
CA VAL A 190 0.67 9.06 -9.86
C VAL A 190 -0.71 9.52 -10.32
N ALA A 191 -1.73 9.39 -9.48
CA ALA A 191 -3.06 9.92 -9.73
C ALA A 191 -3.05 11.41 -9.38
N GLY A 192 -2.73 12.26 -10.37
CA GLY A 192 -3.00 13.70 -10.28
C GLY A 192 -4.48 13.99 -9.96
N GLU A 193 -4.82 15.22 -9.57
CA GLU A 193 -6.22 15.55 -9.26
C GLU A 193 -7.08 15.42 -10.53
N PRO A 194 -8.12 14.57 -10.54
CA PRO A 194 -8.97 14.41 -11.72
C PRO A 194 -9.68 15.70 -12.14
N GLN A 195 -9.83 16.65 -11.20
CA GLN A 195 -10.42 17.97 -11.47
C GLN A 195 -9.54 18.85 -12.36
N ASP A 196 -8.23 18.58 -12.44
CA ASP A 196 -7.32 19.35 -13.29
C ASP A 196 -7.74 19.25 -14.76
N PHE A 197 -8.24 18.10 -15.23
CA PHE A 197 -8.70 17.93 -16.62
C PHE A 197 -9.90 18.82 -16.98
N SER A 198 -10.62 19.33 -15.97
CA SER A 198 -11.81 20.18 -16.14
C SER A 198 -11.54 21.68 -15.97
N ASN A 199 -10.28 22.08 -15.74
CA ASN A 199 -9.91 23.48 -15.53
C ASN A 199 -9.30 24.11 -16.79
N SER A 200 -10.12 24.80 -17.58
CA SER A 200 -9.71 25.42 -18.85
C SER A 200 -8.71 26.57 -18.73
N ARG A 201 -8.43 27.07 -17.52
CA ARG A 201 -7.50 28.18 -17.28
C ARG A 201 -6.08 27.72 -16.96
N GLU A 202 -5.94 26.53 -16.40
CA GLU A 202 -4.69 26.02 -15.85
C GLU A 202 -4.24 24.74 -16.55
N ASN A 203 -5.08 24.12 -17.38
CA ASN A 203 -4.76 22.85 -18.02
C ASN A 203 -4.85 22.89 -19.55
N GLU A 204 -3.78 22.46 -20.20
CA GLU A 204 -3.64 22.38 -21.65
C GLU A 204 -4.31 21.12 -22.24
N ALA A 205 -4.53 20.10 -21.41
CA ALA A 205 -5.29 18.89 -21.71
C ALA A 205 -6.76 19.01 -21.25
N PHE A 206 -7.35 20.20 -21.40
CA PHE A 206 -8.71 20.47 -20.95
C PHE A 206 -9.77 19.65 -21.70
N LEU A 207 -10.53 18.87 -20.94
CA LEU A 207 -11.72 18.14 -21.35
C LEU A 207 -12.97 18.89 -20.87
N ALA A 208 -13.79 19.37 -21.81
CA ALA A 208 -15.09 19.91 -21.46
C ALA A 208 -16.03 18.79 -21.03
N HIS A 209 -16.83 19.07 -19.99
CA HIS A 209 -17.76 18.10 -19.39
C HIS A 209 -17.05 16.80 -18.97
N ALA A 210 -15.87 16.94 -18.35
CA ALA A 210 -15.10 15.80 -17.87
C ALA A 210 -15.88 15.02 -16.80
N GLU A 211 -16.08 13.73 -17.02
CA GLU A 211 -16.60 12.79 -16.03
C GLU A 211 -15.49 11.83 -15.63
N PHE A 212 -15.34 11.64 -14.31
CA PHE A 212 -14.34 10.75 -13.73
C PHE A 212 -15.06 9.72 -12.87
N ASN A 213 -14.95 8.45 -13.25
CA ASN A 213 -15.44 7.33 -12.49
C ASN A 213 -14.27 6.49 -11.98
N THR A 214 -14.42 5.90 -10.80
CA THR A 214 -13.35 5.13 -10.17
C THR A 214 -13.91 4.00 -9.35
N GLU A 215 -13.37 2.82 -9.56
CA GLU A 215 -13.61 1.65 -8.73
C GLU A 215 -12.31 1.23 -8.05
N THR A 216 -12.36 0.95 -6.76
CA THR A 216 -11.18 0.54 -5.98
C THR A 216 -11.43 -0.82 -5.34
N SER A 217 -10.48 -1.72 -5.52
CA SER A 217 -10.43 -3.01 -4.85
C SER A 217 -9.14 -3.15 -4.05
N LEU A 218 -9.25 -3.71 -2.85
CA LEU A 218 -8.13 -3.93 -1.94
C LEU A 218 -8.10 -5.39 -1.50
N GLY A 219 -6.99 -6.07 -1.79
CA GLY A 219 -6.67 -7.40 -1.33
C GLY A 219 -5.33 -7.47 -0.60
N VAL A 220 -5.00 -8.66 -0.08
CA VAL A 220 -3.68 -8.94 0.51
C VAL A 220 -2.59 -8.96 -0.57
N ASP A 221 -2.99 -9.28 -1.81
CA ASP A 221 -2.10 -9.30 -2.97
C ASP A 221 -1.86 -7.87 -3.50
N GLY A 222 -2.61 -6.87 -3.03
CA GLY A 222 -2.41 -5.44 -3.30
C GLY A 222 -3.70 -4.68 -3.63
N TYR A 223 -3.55 -3.47 -4.15
CA TYR A 223 -4.61 -2.56 -4.63
C TYR A 223 -4.81 -2.66 -6.13
N LEU A 224 -6.06 -2.53 -6.52
CA LEU A 224 -6.49 -2.34 -7.88
C LEU A 224 -7.37 -1.08 -7.93
N LEU A 225 -7.03 -0.15 -8.80
CA LEU A 225 -7.78 1.07 -9.06
C LEU A 225 -8.14 1.08 -10.54
N GLU A 226 -9.40 0.84 -10.83
CA GLU A 226 -9.94 1.01 -12.17
C GLU A 226 -10.49 2.43 -12.27
N PHE A 227 -10.09 3.17 -13.30
CA PHE A 227 -10.56 4.52 -13.53
C PHE A 227 -11.07 4.67 -14.96
N GLU A 228 -12.06 5.54 -15.12
CA GLU A 228 -12.63 5.89 -16.41
C GLU A 228 -12.73 7.41 -16.46
N VAL A 229 -12.13 8.01 -17.49
CA VAL A 229 -12.15 9.45 -17.73
C VAL A 229 -12.83 9.68 -19.06
N SER A 230 -13.86 10.50 -19.08
CA SER A 230 -14.53 10.87 -20.31
C SER A 230 -14.70 12.36 -20.46
N GLY A 231 -14.80 12.87 -21.69
CA GLY A 231 -15.06 14.27 -21.95
C GLY A 231 -14.77 14.68 -23.38
N TYR A 232 -14.99 15.95 -23.71
CA TYR A 232 -14.76 16.50 -25.04
C TYR A 232 -13.44 17.27 -25.09
N ASP A 233 -12.48 16.82 -25.91
CA ASP A 233 -11.21 17.54 -26.10
C ASP A 233 -11.42 18.81 -26.92
N ILE A 234 -11.36 19.96 -26.25
CA ILE A 234 -11.55 21.27 -26.89
C ILE A 234 -10.46 21.57 -27.94
N GLY A 235 -9.29 20.93 -27.84
CA GLY A 235 -8.24 21.01 -28.85
C GLY A 235 -8.67 20.48 -30.22
N MET A 236 -9.65 19.56 -30.25
CA MET A 236 -10.22 18.97 -31.46
C MET A 236 -11.49 19.71 -31.94
N VAL A 237 -12.06 20.59 -31.12
CA VAL A 237 -13.22 21.40 -31.48
C VAL A 237 -12.77 22.62 -32.30
N ARG A 238 -13.57 22.95 -33.32
CA ARG A 238 -13.31 24.13 -34.18
C ARG A 238 -13.31 25.41 -33.33
N PRO A 239 -12.36 26.35 -33.53
CA PRO A 239 -12.24 27.55 -32.70
C PRO A 239 -13.53 28.38 -32.53
N ALA A 240 -14.38 28.42 -33.56
CA ALA A 240 -15.65 29.15 -33.52
C ALA A 240 -16.69 28.55 -32.57
N ASN A 241 -16.62 27.25 -32.27
CA ASN A 241 -17.65 26.51 -31.53
C ASN A 241 -17.21 26.14 -30.10
N ARG A 242 -15.95 26.40 -29.72
CA ARG A 242 -15.38 26.01 -28.41
C ARG A 242 -16.17 26.54 -27.23
N SER A 243 -16.48 27.83 -27.21
CA SER A 243 -17.26 28.44 -26.13
C SER A 243 -18.68 27.86 -26.01
N THR A 244 -19.22 27.28 -27.09
CA THR A 244 -20.50 26.58 -27.05
C THR A 244 -20.34 25.18 -26.44
N VAL A 245 -19.33 24.43 -26.87
CA VAL A 245 -19.02 23.08 -26.34
C VAL A 245 -18.57 23.12 -24.88
N GLU A 246 -17.92 24.20 -24.45
CA GLU A 246 -17.57 24.45 -23.05
C GLU A 246 -18.79 24.70 -22.16
N ALA A 247 -19.85 25.29 -22.72
CA ALA A 247 -21.05 25.65 -21.99
C ALA A 247 -22.06 24.49 -21.95
N GLU A 248 -22.22 23.79 -23.07
CA GLU A 248 -23.18 22.69 -23.22
C GLU A 248 -22.60 21.56 -24.09
N PRO A 249 -22.88 20.28 -23.76
CA PRO A 249 -22.43 19.16 -24.58
C PRO A 249 -22.95 19.26 -26.03
N PRO A 250 -22.11 18.95 -27.03
CA PRO A 250 -22.51 19.00 -28.43
C PRO A 250 -23.59 17.96 -28.73
N VAL A 251 -24.44 18.26 -29.71
CA VAL A 251 -25.49 17.33 -30.14
C VAL A 251 -24.85 16.10 -30.79
N PRO A 252 -25.25 14.86 -30.42
CA PRO A 252 -24.71 13.64 -31.02
C PRO A 252 -24.80 13.64 -32.55
N GLY A 253 -23.71 13.25 -33.21
CA GLY A 253 -23.60 13.22 -34.68
C GLY A 253 -23.26 14.55 -35.34
N THR A 254 -22.94 15.59 -34.56
CA THR A 254 -22.32 16.82 -35.07
C THR A 254 -20.79 16.67 -35.13
N PRO A 255 -20.08 17.42 -35.99
CA PRO A 255 -18.61 17.34 -36.06
C PRO A 255 -17.90 17.68 -34.74
N ASP A 256 -18.53 18.47 -33.87
CA ASP A 256 -17.95 18.82 -32.57
C ASP A 256 -18.12 17.67 -31.55
N ALA A 257 -19.08 16.76 -31.76
CA ALA A 257 -19.26 15.56 -30.93
C ALA A 257 -18.17 14.50 -31.16
N ASP A 258 -17.48 14.54 -32.31
CA ASP A 258 -16.35 13.67 -32.63
C ASP A 258 -15.10 13.98 -31.77
N SER A 259 -15.14 15.06 -30.98
CA SER A 259 -14.10 15.39 -30.00
C SER A 259 -14.22 14.63 -28.68
N TYR A 260 -15.28 13.82 -28.51
CA TYR A 260 -15.45 12.98 -27.32
C TYR A 260 -14.34 11.94 -27.21
N ILE A 261 -13.82 11.77 -26.01
CA ILE A 261 -12.80 10.78 -25.65
C ILE A 261 -13.27 10.05 -24.40
N LEU A 262 -13.13 8.73 -24.41
CA LEU A 262 -13.31 7.86 -23.26
C LEU A 262 -12.01 7.07 -23.03
N LEU A 263 -11.40 7.29 -21.88
CA LEU A 263 -10.19 6.61 -21.43
C LEU A 263 -10.55 5.67 -20.28
N SER A 264 -10.31 4.38 -20.45
CA SER A 264 -10.33 3.40 -19.37
C SER A 264 -8.90 3.17 -18.88
N GLY A 265 -8.69 2.88 -17.61
CA GLY A 265 -7.38 2.53 -17.11
C GLY A 265 -7.41 1.75 -15.82
N GLU A 266 -6.31 1.05 -15.57
CA GLU A 266 -6.07 0.21 -14.42
C GLU A 266 -4.74 0.62 -13.79
N MET A 267 -4.76 1.05 -12.53
CA MET A 267 -3.56 1.10 -11.70
C MET A 267 -3.59 -0.08 -10.74
N ARG A 268 -2.59 -0.94 -10.83
CA ARG A 268 -2.47 -2.11 -9.99
C ARG A 268 -1.21 -2.06 -9.17
N THR A 269 -1.32 -2.57 -7.96
CA THR A 269 -0.21 -2.78 -7.05
C THR A 269 -0.13 -4.23 -6.63
N ASP A 270 1.07 -4.80 -6.68
CA ASP A 270 1.32 -6.17 -6.27
C ASP A 270 2.21 -6.22 -5.02
N THR A 271 1.76 -7.00 -4.03
CA THR A 271 2.47 -7.24 -2.77
C THR A 271 3.45 -8.39 -2.96
N PRO A 272 4.77 -8.18 -2.73
CA PRO A 272 5.76 -9.22 -2.89
C PRO A 272 5.53 -10.40 -1.93
N PRO A 273 5.95 -11.62 -2.31
CA PRO A 273 5.75 -12.82 -1.49
C PRO A 273 6.28 -12.67 -0.07
N HIS A 274 7.46 -12.08 0.11
CA HIS A 274 8.09 -11.92 1.43
C HIS A 274 7.29 -11.00 2.38
N VAL A 275 6.56 -10.01 1.84
CA VAL A 275 5.64 -9.17 2.63
C VAL A 275 4.38 -9.95 2.99
N SER A 276 3.80 -10.67 2.02
CA SER A 276 2.61 -11.50 2.28
C SER A 276 2.88 -12.60 3.32
N GLU A 277 4.05 -13.27 3.23
CA GLU A 277 4.52 -14.27 4.19
C GLU A 277 4.68 -13.68 5.60
N MET A 278 5.18 -12.44 5.70
CA MET A 278 5.31 -11.73 6.97
C MET A 278 3.95 -11.54 7.67
N VAL A 279 2.89 -11.23 6.92
CA VAL A 279 1.52 -11.14 7.48
C VAL A 279 1.10 -12.47 8.10
N TYR A 280 1.34 -13.57 7.40
CA TYR A 280 1.03 -14.90 7.90
C TYR A 280 1.85 -15.24 9.16
N TYR A 281 3.16 -14.99 9.15
CA TYR A 281 4.00 -15.22 10.33
C TYR A 281 3.56 -14.37 11.53
N TRP A 282 3.23 -13.10 11.31
CA TRP A 282 2.71 -12.24 12.36
C TRP A 282 1.39 -12.76 12.94
N PHE A 283 0.44 -13.15 12.08
CA PHE A 283 -0.83 -13.74 12.50
C PHE A 283 -0.62 -15.02 13.34
N VAL A 284 0.27 -15.90 12.91
CA VAL A 284 0.60 -17.12 13.65
C VAL A 284 1.22 -16.79 15.01
N LEU A 285 2.24 -15.93 15.05
CA LEU A 285 3.00 -15.62 16.27
C LEU A 285 2.19 -14.85 17.30
N TRP A 286 1.32 -13.94 16.87
CA TRP A 286 0.65 -13.00 17.76
C TRP A 286 -0.83 -13.27 17.98
N ILE A 287 -1.46 -14.08 17.12
CA ILE A 287 -2.88 -14.44 17.27
C ILE A 287 -3.00 -15.92 17.57
N LEU A 288 -2.53 -16.81 16.69
CA LEU A 288 -2.75 -18.25 16.85
C LEU A 288 -2.00 -18.85 18.03
N ILE A 289 -0.71 -18.54 18.20
CA ILE A 289 0.09 -19.07 19.31
C ILE A 289 -0.48 -18.60 20.65
N PRO A 290 -0.70 -17.29 20.91
CA PRO A 290 -1.28 -16.82 22.17
C PRO A 290 -2.68 -17.37 22.43
N PHE A 291 -3.52 -17.50 21.40
CA PHE A 291 -4.86 -18.06 21.55
C PHE A 291 -4.84 -19.55 21.92
N SER A 292 -4.03 -20.35 21.22
CA SER A 292 -3.83 -21.78 21.50
C SER A 292 -3.35 -22.00 22.93
N LEU A 293 -2.41 -21.13 23.33
CA LEU A 293 -1.89 -21.04 24.67
C LEU A 293 -3.02 -20.75 25.69
N LEU A 294 -3.83 -19.70 25.49
CA LEU A 294 -4.93 -19.37 26.40
C LEU A 294 -5.90 -20.55 26.61
N ILE A 295 -6.21 -21.29 25.54
CA ILE A 295 -7.05 -22.51 25.61
C ILE A 295 -6.37 -23.59 26.47
N GLN A 296 -5.08 -23.85 26.27
CA GLN A 296 -4.34 -24.82 27.08
C GLN A 296 -4.32 -24.43 28.57
N GLN A 297 -4.18 -23.13 28.87
CA GLN A 297 -4.24 -22.62 30.23
C GLN A 297 -5.61 -22.85 30.87
N ARG A 298 -6.68 -22.51 30.14
CA ARG A 298 -8.06 -22.68 30.61
C ARG A 298 -8.40 -24.16 30.87
N THR A 299 -8.09 -25.04 29.91
CA THR A 299 -8.34 -26.48 30.05
C THR A 299 -7.56 -27.09 31.23
N ALA A 300 -6.29 -26.67 31.45
CA ALA A 300 -5.51 -27.12 32.59
C ALA A 300 -6.09 -26.65 33.94
N VAL A 301 -6.68 -25.45 34.00
CA VAL A 301 -7.38 -24.94 35.19
C VAL A 301 -8.68 -25.71 35.42
N ASP A 302 -9.48 -25.93 34.38
CA ASP A 302 -10.76 -26.64 34.48
C ASP A 302 -10.58 -28.09 34.96
N VAL A 303 -9.57 -28.79 34.46
CA VAL A 303 -9.21 -30.16 34.93
C VAL A 303 -8.81 -30.17 36.41
N ARG A 304 -8.17 -29.11 36.90
CA ARG A 304 -7.76 -28.97 38.31
C ARG A 304 -8.91 -28.57 39.23
N LEU A 305 -9.93 -27.90 38.71
CA LEU A 305 -11.14 -27.51 39.44
C LEU A 305 -12.23 -28.60 39.42
N ALA A 306 -12.21 -29.52 38.44
CA ALA A 306 -13.16 -30.62 38.32
C ALA A 306 -13.30 -31.54 39.57
N PRO A 307 -12.23 -31.85 40.33
CA PRO A 307 -12.33 -32.64 41.55
C PRO A 307 -12.99 -31.88 42.71
N LEU A 308 -12.79 -30.55 42.79
CA LEU A 308 -13.36 -29.70 43.85
C LEU A 308 -14.88 -29.54 43.69
N ARG A 309 -15.37 -29.67 42.44
CA ARG A 309 -16.80 -29.59 42.08
C ARG A 309 -17.59 -30.86 42.40
N LYS A 310 -16.92 -31.97 42.75
CA LYS A 310 -17.55 -33.27 43.07
C LYS A 310 -17.69 -33.52 44.58
N THR A 311 -17.28 -32.56 45.41
CA THR A 311 -17.27 -32.65 46.88
C THR A 311 -18.39 -31.87 47.56
N GLU A 312 -19.41 -31.43 46.82
CA GLU A 312 -20.69 -30.97 47.35
C GLU A 312 -21.76 -32.06 47.25
#